data_AF-V5RVX0-F1
#
_entry.id   AF-V5RVX0-F1
#
_cell.length_a   1.000
_cell.length_b   1.000
_cell.length_c   1.000
_cell.angle_alpha   90.00
_cell.angle_beta   90.00
_cell.angle_gamma   90.00
#
_symmetry.space_group_name_H-M   'P 1'
#
loop_
_entity.id
_entity.type
_entity.pdbx_description
1 polymer ?
#
loop_
_entity_poly.entity_id
_entity_poly.type
_entity_poly.pdbx_seq_one_letter_code
_entity_poly.pdbx_strand_id
1 'polypeptide(L)'
;MKAHSNPSRLTAIVAIMATVFTLGTLPVSAVSDGNTLKSSNTCTRITTLESTATAALSSKLAAMNNNFSARTTKLDERKATIDQKVSAAREKASSNFDKAIARILERNLTDTQKEAVTTFQVAMKTAVKTRQEAVDTARATYRTNLAEAIKTHQVSLEATATAYQSAVETAFTTAKANCSDSTATATLRTAVKAARDTFKTARQELRTTNVTDVKSFMTARNDAIKAANEAFAMAAQEYSQTLEDSLSLSSAQ
;
A
#
# COMPACT_ATOMS: atom_id res chain seq x y z
N MET A 1 21.96 12.92 -16.77
CA MET A 1 20.85 11.95 -16.91
C MET A 1 19.59 12.52 -16.27
N LYS A 2 18.61 12.99 -17.06
CA LYS A 2 17.32 13.45 -16.51
C LYS A 2 16.57 12.23 -15.97
N ALA A 3 16.55 12.06 -14.66
CA ALA A 3 15.67 11.12 -14.00
C ALA A 3 14.24 11.61 -14.21
N HIS A 4 13.57 11.12 -15.25
CA HIS A 4 12.12 11.25 -15.40
C HIS A 4 11.45 10.36 -14.34
N SER A 5 11.47 10.80 -13.08
CA SER A 5 10.56 10.30 -12.05
C SER A 5 9.18 10.82 -12.40
N ASN A 6 8.46 10.09 -13.26
CA ASN A 6 7.10 10.42 -13.65
C ASN A 6 6.19 10.27 -12.40
N PRO A 7 5.71 11.37 -11.79
CA PRO A 7 4.99 11.33 -10.51
C PRO A 7 3.65 10.58 -10.60
N SER A 8 3.15 10.38 -11.82
CA SER A 8 1.86 9.77 -12.14
C SER A 8 1.73 8.29 -11.80
N ARG A 9 2.82 7.59 -11.48
CA ARG A 9 2.78 6.16 -11.07
C ARG A 9 2.79 5.94 -9.55
N LEU A 10 3.14 6.95 -8.75
CA LEU A 10 3.13 6.87 -7.28
C LEU A 10 1.72 6.97 -6.70
N THR A 11 0.81 7.65 -7.39
CA THR A 11 -0.59 7.84 -6.97
C THR A 11 -1.42 6.54 -7.03
N ALA A 12 -1.00 5.56 -7.84
CA ALA A 12 -1.76 4.32 -8.07
C ALA A 12 -1.64 3.29 -6.92
N ILE A 13 -0.66 3.42 -6.00
CA ILE A 13 -0.46 2.46 -4.91
C ILE A 13 -1.32 2.83 -3.68
N VAL A 14 -1.52 4.12 -3.40
CA VAL A 14 -2.37 4.60 -2.28
C VAL A 14 -3.87 4.37 -2.56
N ALA A 15 -4.29 4.34 -3.83
CA ALA A 15 -5.68 4.08 -4.20
C ALA A 15 -6.16 2.64 -3.88
N ILE A 16 -5.25 1.69 -3.62
CA ILE A 16 -5.59 0.28 -3.35
C ILE A 16 -5.97 0.04 -1.89
N MET A 17 -6.12 1.06 -1.03
CA MET A 17 -6.74 0.87 0.30
C MET A 17 -8.13 1.52 0.40
N ALA A 18 -8.47 2.44 -0.50
CA ALA A 18 -9.66 3.29 -0.39
C ALA A 18 -10.95 2.74 -1.04
N THR A 19 -11.19 1.42 -1.09
CA THR A 19 -12.53 0.93 -1.46
C THR A 19 -13.42 1.10 -0.25
N VAL A 20 -14.29 2.10 -0.34
CA VAL A 20 -15.32 2.39 0.64
C VAL A 20 -16.19 1.13 0.75
N PHE A 21 -16.03 0.40 1.85
CA PHE A 21 -17.00 -0.60 2.26
C PHE A 21 -18.28 0.15 2.64
N THR A 22 -19.11 0.47 1.65
CA THR A 22 -20.44 0.97 1.92
C THR A 22 -21.21 -0.21 2.49
N LEU A 23 -21.30 -0.27 3.82
CA LEU A 23 -22.43 -0.93 4.46
C LEU A 23 -23.65 -0.20 3.90
N GLY A 24 -24.24 -0.79 2.86
CA GLY A 24 -25.49 -0.32 2.32
C GLY A 24 -26.45 -0.12 3.48
N THR A 25 -27.25 0.94 3.42
CA THR A 25 -28.33 1.15 4.36
C THR A 25 -29.12 -0.14 4.42
N LEU A 26 -29.04 -0.87 5.53
CA LEU A 26 -29.95 -1.98 5.78
C LEU A 26 -31.36 -1.41 5.57
N PRO A 27 -32.22 -2.08 4.79
CA PRO A 27 -33.57 -1.58 4.55
C PRO A 27 -34.36 -1.62 5.85
N VAL A 28 -34.28 -0.55 6.63
CA VAL A 28 -35.18 -0.26 7.77
C VAL A 28 -36.41 0.51 7.26
N SER A 29 -36.74 0.37 5.97
CA SER A 29 -37.82 1.13 5.31
C SER A 29 -39.18 0.44 5.35
N ALA A 30 -39.36 -0.58 6.20
CA ALA A 30 -40.61 -1.31 6.30
C ALA A 30 -41.23 -1.27 7.71
N VAL A 31 -41.06 -0.19 8.47
CA VAL A 31 -41.90 0.07 9.64
C VAL A 31 -42.72 1.34 9.45
N SER A 32 -43.89 1.18 8.82
CA SER A 32 -44.91 2.23 8.74
C SER A 32 -45.52 2.48 10.12
N ASP A 33 -45.40 3.72 10.58
CA ASP A 33 -46.10 4.27 11.74
C ASP A 33 -47.56 4.51 11.34
N GLY A 34 -48.46 3.56 11.60
CA GLY A 34 -49.85 3.73 11.23
C GLY A 34 -50.73 2.50 11.32
N ASN A 35 -50.79 1.85 12.48
CA ASN A 35 -52.05 1.31 13.05
C ASN A 35 -51.78 0.62 14.38
N THR A 36 -52.65 0.88 15.35
CA THR A 36 -52.78 0.24 16.66
C THR A 36 -53.24 -1.22 16.55
N LEU A 37 -52.50 -2.04 15.82
CA LEU A 37 -52.73 -3.49 15.69
C LEU A 37 -51.57 -4.28 16.34
N LYS A 38 -51.86 -4.74 17.56
CA LYS A 38 -51.30 -5.87 18.33
C LYS A 38 -49.77 -6.07 18.32
N SER A 39 -49.20 -5.98 19.52
CA SER A 39 -47.83 -6.39 19.90
C SER A 39 -47.31 -7.69 19.23
N SER A 40 -48.19 -8.66 18.92
CA SER A 40 -47.78 -9.92 18.28
C SER A 40 -47.20 -9.76 16.86
N ASN A 41 -47.57 -8.70 16.12
CA ASN A 41 -47.01 -8.43 14.79
C ASN A 41 -45.60 -7.81 14.90
N THR A 42 -45.34 -6.99 15.93
CA THR A 42 -44.03 -6.35 16.17
C THR A 42 -42.93 -7.38 16.44
N CYS A 43 -43.18 -8.36 17.32
CA CYS A 43 -42.20 -9.40 17.65
C CYS A 43 -41.78 -10.24 16.43
N THR A 44 -42.76 -10.63 15.59
CA THR A 44 -42.51 -11.39 14.36
C THR A 44 -41.64 -10.60 13.39
N ARG A 45 -41.94 -9.30 13.22
CA ARG A 45 -41.19 -8.41 12.33
C ARG A 45 -39.76 -8.17 12.80
N ILE A 46 -39.55 -7.98 14.10
CA ILE A 46 -38.20 -7.83 14.68
C ILE A 46 -37.38 -9.09 14.42
N THR A 47 -37.98 -10.28 14.60
CA THR A 47 -37.31 -11.57 14.36
C THR A 47 -36.90 -11.75 12.90
N THR A 48 -37.80 -11.46 11.94
CA THR A 48 -37.48 -11.51 10.50
C THR A 48 -36.42 -10.48 10.11
N LEU A 49 -36.47 -9.29 10.72
CA LEU A 49 -35.49 -8.25 10.47
C LEU A 49 -34.10 -8.64 11.00
N GLU A 50 -34.04 -9.27 12.18
CA GLU A 50 -32.81 -9.78 12.77
C GLU A 50 -32.16 -10.82 11.85
N SER A 51 -32.89 -11.84 11.41
CA SER A 51 -32.33 -12.89 10.54
C SER A 51 -31.76 -12.31 9.25
N THR A 52 -32.48 -11.35 8.65
CA THR A 52 -32.03 -10.66 7.43
C THR A 52 -30.81 -9.78 7.70
N ALA A 53 -30.79 -9.05 8.81
CA ALA A 53 -29.68 -8.18 9.18
C ALA A 53 -28.40 -8.99 9.48
N THR A 54 -28.49 -10.07 10.25
CA THR A 54 -27.35 -10.93 10.59
C THR A 54 -26.79 -11.63 9.35
N ALA A 55 -27.65 -12.12 8.44
CA ALA A 55 -27.21 -12.69 7.18
C ALA A 55 -26.50 -11.64 6.29
N ALA A 56 -27.05 -10.43 6.21
CA ALA A 56 -26.44 -9.34 5.45
C ALA A 56 -25.08 -8.92 6.04
N LEU A 57 -24.96 -8.81 7.37
CA LEU A 57 -23.70 -8.48 8.04
C LEU A 57 -22.64 -9.56 7.81
N SER A 58 -23.01 -10.82 7.96
CA SER A 58 -22.11 -11.96 7.73
C SER A 58 -21.60 -12.00 6.29
N SER A 59 -22.50 -11.81 5.32
CA SER A 59 -22.13 -11.72 3.89
C SER A 59 -21.18 -10.56 3.61
N LYS A 60 -21.44 -9.39 4.21
CA LYS A 60 -20.60 -8.21 4.09
C LYS A 60 -19.22 -8.45 4.70
N LEU A 61 -19.12 -9.06 5.88
CA LEU A 61 -17.85 -9.40 6.53
C LEU A 61 -17.03 -10.38 5.67
N ALA A 62 -17.66 -11.44 5.14
CA ALA A 62 -17.01 -12.38 4.23
C ALA A 62 -16.50 -11.68 2.95
N ALA A 63 -17.31 -10.79 2.36
CA ALA A 63 -16.90 -10.00 1.21
C ALA A 63 -15.72 -9.06 1.53
N MET A 64 -15.65 -8.49 2.73
CA MET A 64 -14.52 -7.67 3.17
C MET A 64 -13.23 -8.49 3.20
N ASN A 65 -13.26 -9.69 3.79
CA ASN A 65 -12.09 -10.58 3.88
C ASN A 65 -11.63 -11.07 2.50
N ASN A 66 -12.57 -11.39 1.60
CA ASN A 66 -12.24 -11.74 0.22
C ASN A 66 -11.58 -10.57 -0.53
N ASN A 67 -12.08 -9.35 -0.33
CA ASN A 67 -11.50 -8.16 -0.93
C ASN A 67 -10.08 -7.87 -0.41
N PHE A 68 -9.83 -8.09 0.88
CA PHE A 68 -8.51 -8.00 1.46
C PHE A 68 -7.53 -8.98 0.82
N SER A 69 -7.90 -10.26 0.72
CA SER A 69 -7.08 -11.29 0.08
C SER A 69 -6.76 -10.91 -1.38
N ALA A 70 -7.78 -10.59 -2.17
CA ALA A 70 -7.61 -10.23 -3.59
C ALA A 70 -6.71 -9.00 -3.80
N ARG A 71 -6.77 -8.02 -2.89
CA ARG A 71 -5.92 -6.82 -2.94
C ARG A 71 -4.47 -7.15 -2.57
N THR A 72 -4.25 -7.97 -1.56
CA THR A 72 -2.90 -8.43 -1.19
C THR A 72 -2.24 -9.18 -2.35
N THR A 73 -2.96 -10.11 -2.99
CA THR A 73 -2.45 -10.83 -4.18
C THR A 73 -2.04 -9.87 -5.30
N LYS A 74 -2.91 -8.91 -5.66
CA LYS A 74 -2.60 -7.91 -6.68
C LYS A 74 -1.40 -7.03 -6.31
N LEU A 75 -1.21 -6.73 -5.02
CA LEU A 75 -0.05 -5.98 -4.56
C LEU A 75 1.24 -6.79 -4.80
N ASP A 76 1.22 -8.09 -4.51
CA ASP A 76 2.39 -8.97 -4.65
C ASP A 76 2.74 -9.22 -6.12
N GLU A 77 1.75 -9.42 -6.99
CA GLU A 77 1.95 -9.47 -8.46
C GLU A 77 2.60 -8.19 -8.99
N ARG A 78 2.15 -7.03 -8.52
CA ARG A 78 2.74 -5.74 -8.90
C ARG A 78 4.17 -5.61 -8.40
N LYS A 79 4.47 -6.05 -7.18
CA LYS A 79 5.85 -6.05 -6.64
C LYS A 79 6.76 -6.90 -7.52
N ALA A 80 6.35 -8.13 -7.84
CA ALA A 80 7.10 -9.05 -8.69
C ALA A 80 7.36 -8.47 -10.09
N THR A 81 6.34 -7.87 -10.71
CA THR A 81 6.46 -7.21 -12.02
C THR A 81 7.47 -6.05 -11.98
N ILE A 82 7.46 -5.25 -10.91
CA ILE A 82 8.41 -4.16 -10.73
C ILE A 82 9.83 -4.71 -10.54
N ASP A 83 10.00 -5.78 -9.76
CA ASP A 83 11.30 -6.42 -9.54
C ASP A 83 11.91 -6.94 -10.84
N GLN A 84 11.12 -7.62 -11.68
CA GLN A 84 11.58 -8.05 -13.00
C GLN A 84 12.02 -6.88 -13.88
N LYS A 85 11.24 -5.79 -13.91
CA LYS A 85 11.59 -4.60 -14.70
C LYS A 85 12.86 -3.92 -14.20
N VAL A 86 13.06 -3.88 -12.89
CA VAL A 86 14.27 -3.30 -12.28
C VAL A 86 15.49 -4.18 -12.60
N SER A 87 15.39 -5.51 -12.49
CA SER A 87 16.48 -6.43 -12.84
C SER A 87 16.90 -6.27 -14.30
N ALA A 88 15.92 -6.37 -15.22
CA ALA A 88 16.18 -6.24 -16.65
C ALA A 88 16.79 -4.87 -17.02
N ALA A 89 16.35 -3.79 -16.37
CA ALA A 89 16.94 -2.46 -16.58
C ALA A 89 18.39 -2.37 -16.09
N ARG A 90 18.72 -3.02 -14.96
CA ARG A 90 20.09 -3.07 -14.42
C ARG A 90 21.01 -3.89 -15.32
N GLU A 91 20.57 -5.06 -15.78
CA GLU A 91 21.31 -5.91 -16.72
C GLU A 91 21.61 -5.15 -18.02
N LYS A 92 20.60 -4.49 -18.60
CA LYS A 92 20.76 -3.68 -19.80
C LYS A 92 21.73 -2.51 -19.58
N ALA A 93 21.65 -1.82 -18.45
CA ALA A 93 22.56 -0.73 -18.11
C ALA A 93 24.00 -1.23 -17.96
N SER A 94 24.21 -2.36 -17.28
CA SER A 94 25.52 -2.99 -17.13
C SER A 94 26.11 -3.39 -18.48
N SER A 95 25.33 -4.07 -19.33
CA SER A 95 25.76 -4.48 -20.67
C SER A 95 26.14 -3.28 -21.54
N ASN A 96 25.36 -2.20 -21.49
CA ASN A 96 25.65 -0.98 -22.23
C ASN A 96 26.93 -0.30 -21.74
N PHE A 97 27.16 -0.28 -20.42
CA PHE A 97 28.39 0.25 -19.84
C PHE A 97 29.60 -0.57 -20.29
N ASP A 98 29.53 -1.91 -20.22
CA ASP A 98 30.61 -2.78 -20.67
C ASP A 98 30.93 -2.62 -22.16
N LYS A 99 29.91 -2.49 -23.01
CA LYS A 99 30.08 -2.18 -24.44
C LYS A 99 30.68 -0.78 -24.70
N ALA A 100 30.45 0.18 -23.82
CA ALA A 100 31.07 1.50 -23.94
C ALA A 100 32.55 1.44 -23.58
N ILE A 101 32.90 0.73 -22.50
CA ILE A 101 34.30 0.51 -22.09
C ILE A 101 35.08 -0.27 -23.16
N ALA A 102 34.51 -1.35 -23.69
CA ALA A 102 35.16 -2.13 -24.76
C ALA A 102 35.51 -1.26 -25.98
N ARG A 103 34.58 -0.41 -26.43
CA ARG A 103 34.82 0.54 -27.53
C ARG A 103 35.89 1.59 -27.24
N ILE A 104 36.11 1.94 -25.98
CA ILE A 104 37.21 2.83 -25.59
C ILE A 104 38.54 2.08 -25.68
N LEU A 105 38.59 0.83 -25.19
CA LEU A 105 39.79 -0.02 -25.20
C LEU A 105 40.22 -0.48 -26.60
N GLU A 106 39.30 -0.51 -27.58
CA GLU A 106 39.59 -0.78 -29.00
C GLU A 106 40.35 0.37 -29.69
N ARG A 107 40.46 1.54 -29.07
CA ARG A 107 41.23 2.67 -29.61
C ARG A 107 42.73 2.43 -29.43
N ASN A 108 43.55 3.18 -30.17
CA ASN A 108 45.00 3.16 -30.01
C ASN A 108 45.45 3.89 -28.74
N LEU A 109 45.12 3.30 -27.58
CA LEU A 109 45.51 3.77 -26.25
C LEU A 109 46.88 3.21 -25.87
N THR A 110 47.65 3.99 -25.12
CA THR A 110 48.84 3.49 -24.43
C THR A 110 48.45 2.50 -23.34
N ASP A 111 49.38 1.68 -22.87
CA ASP A 111 49.07 0.70 -21.82
C ASP A 111 48.67 1.38 -20.50
N THR A 112 49.28 2.53 -20.17
CA THR A 112 48.87 3.38 -19.05
C THR A 112 47.43 3.86 -19.19
N GLN A 113 47.00 4.28 -20.38
CA GLN A 113 45.63 4.71 -20.63
C GLN A 113 44.63 3.54 -20.55
N LYS A 114 44.99 2.34 -21.01
CA LYS A 114 44.16 1.12 -20.86
C LYS A 114 43.98 0.74 -19.38
N GLU A 115 45.04 0.86 -18.59
CA GLU A 115 44.99 0.59 -17.15
C GLU A 115 44.07 1.60 -16.42
N ALA A 116 44.14 2.88 -16.79
CA ALA A 116 43.25 3.91 -16.26
C ALA A 116 41.77 3.64 -16.61
N VAL A 117 41.47 3.23 -17.85
CA VAL A 117 40.11 2.84 -18.28
C VAL A 117 39.60 1.62 -17.51
N THR A 118 40.47 0.64 -17.27
CA THR A 118 40.12 -0.57 -16.50
C THR A 118 39.84 -0.23 -15.03
N THR A 119 40.67 0.61 -14.43
CA THR A 119 40.47 1.13 -13.06
C THR A 119 39.14 1.89 -12.95
N PHE A 120 38.84 2.76 -13.90
CA PHE A 120 37.56 3.46 -13.98
C PHE A 120 36.38 2.50 -14.10
N GLN A 121 36.48 1.45 -14.93
CA GLN A 121 35.43 0.45 -15.08
C GLN A 121 35.12 -0.25 -13.74
N VAL A 122 36.15 -0.67 -13.01
CA VAL A 122 36.01 -1.34 -11.71
C VAL A 122 35.38 -0.40 -10.68
N ALA A 123 35.86 0.84 -10.60
CA ALA A 123 35.35 1.85 -9.68
C ALA A 123 33.86 2.17 -9.95
N MET A 124 33.49 2.37 -11.22
CA MET A 124 32.10 2.61 -11.62
C MET A 124 31.19 1.41 -11.34
N LYS A 125 31.63 0.18 -11.62
CA LYS A 125 30.86 -1.03 -11.30
C LYS A 125 30.61 -1.17 -9.80
N THR A 126 31.63 -0.85 -8.99
CA THR A 126 31.53 -0.86 -7.53
C THR A 126 30.51 0.19 -7.05
N ALA A 127 30.61 1.43 -7.52
CA ALA A 127 29.65 2.48 -7.17
C ALA A 127 28.21 2.14 -7.62
N VAL A 128 28.03 1.54 -8.80
CA VAL A 128 26.72 1.04 -9.25
C VAL A 128 26.17 -0.01 -8.30
N LYS A 129 26.99 -0.98 -7.88
CA LYS A 129 26.61 -2.04 -6.94
C LYS A 129 26.17 -1.45 -5.59
N THR A 130 26.98 -0.56 -5.00
CA THR A 130 26.65 0.12 -3.74
C THR A 130 25.32 0.88 -3.84
N ARG A 131 25.09 1.59 -4.95
CA ARG A 131 23.80 2.27 -5.20
C ARG A 131 22.64 1.28 -5.27
N GLN A 132 22.82 0.16 -5.98
CA GLN A 132 21.76 -0.85 -6.12
C GLN A 132 21.39 -1.46 -4.78
N GLU A 133 22.37 -1.82 -3.95
CA GLU A 133 22.17 -2.39 -2.61
C GLU A 133 21.42 -1.41 -1.69
N ALA A 134 21.80 -0.13 -1.70
CA ALA A 134 21.11 0.91 -0.93
C ALA A 134 19.65 1.10 -1.38
N VAL A 135 19.41 1.13 -2.69
CA VAL A 135 18.06 1.24 -3.26
C VAL A 135 17.22 0.00 -2.93
N ASP A 136 17.79 -1.20 -3.01
CA ASP A 136 17.07 -2.44 -2.71
C ASP A 136 16.73 -2.54 -1.23
N THR A 137 17.65 -2.14 -0.35
CA THR A 137 17.40 -2.03 1.09
C THR A 137 16.23 -1.07 1.36
N ALA A 138 16.25 0.14 0.79
CA ALA A 138 15.16 1.10 0.95
C ALA A 138 13.80 0.55 0.46
N ARG A 139 13.80 -0.18 -0.67
CA ARG A 139 12.59 -0.84 -1.22
C ARG A 139 12.11 -1.98 -0.32
N ALA A 140 13.01 -2.78 0.24
CA ALA A 140 12.69 -3.87 1.13
C ALA A 140 12.08 -3.36 2.45
N THR A 141 12.68 -2.34 3.06
CA THR A 141 12.14 -1.68 4.26
C THR A 141 10.76 -1.12 4.00
N TYR A 142 10.56 -0.39 2.90
CA TYR A 142 9.23 0.12 2.51
C TYR A 142 8.19 -0.99 2.38
N ARG A 143 8.55 -2.10 1.73
CA ARG A 143 7.64 -3.24 1.52
C ARG A 143 7.26 -3.93 2.83
N THR A 144 8.22 -4.08 3.74
CA THR A 144 8.02 -4.69 5.05
C THR A 144 7.06 -3.84 5.88
N ASN A 145 7.35 -2.54 6.03
CA ASN A 145 6.50 -1.62 6.78
C ASN A 145 5.10 -1.52 6.18
N LEU A 146 4.99 -1.51 4.84
CA LEU A 146 3.69 -1.51 4.17
C LEU A 146 2.90 -2.79 4.44
N ALA A 147 3.54 -3.97 4.41
CA ALA A 147 2.87 -5.24 4.68
C ALA A 147 2.37 -5.31 6.12
N GLU A 148 3.18 -4.83 7.08
CA GLU A 148 2.80 -4.76 8.48
C GLU A 148 1.62 -3.80 8.71
N ALA A 149 1.66 -2.60 8.13
CA ALA A 149 0.55 -1.64 8.22
C ALA A 149 -0.74 -2.16 7.57
N ILE A 150 -0.64 -2.92 6.47
CA ILE A 150 -1.79 -3.59 5.86
C ILE A 150 -2.37 -4.63 6.82
N LYS A 151 -1.53 -5.50 7.39
CA LYS A 151 -1.96 -6.53 8.34
C LYS A 151 -2.64 -5.93 9.57
N THR A 152 -2.02 -4.92 10.17
CA THR A 152 -2.59 -4.19 11.32
C THR A 152 -3.93 -3.56 10.97
N HIS A 153 -4.04 -2.93 9.79
CA HIS A 153 -5.31 -2.36 9.34
C HIS A 153 -6.41 -3.41 9.13
N GLN A 154 -6.06 -4.58 8.57
CA GLN A 154 -7.00 -5.68 8.37
C GLN A 154 -7.54 -6.20 9.71
N VAL A 155 -6.65 -6.50 10.65
CA VAL A 155 -7.01 -6.98 12.00
C VAL A 155 -7.89 -5.96 12.72
N SER A 156 -7.51 -4.67 12.70
CA SER A 156 -8.30 -3.63 13.36
C SER A 156 -9.67 -3.41 12.71
N LEU A 157 -9.78 -3.50 11.38
CA LEU A 157 -11.06 -3.35 10.71
C LEU A 157 -11.97 -4.55 10.95
N GLU A 158 -11.42 -5.77 10.96
CA GLU A 158 -12.14 -6.98 11.31
C GLU A 158 -12.69 -6.91 12.74
N ALA A 159 -11.85 -6.54 13.71
CA ALA A 159 -12.28 -6.34 15.10
C ALA A 159 -13.40 -5.30 15.21
N THR A 160 -13.27 -4.16 14.52
CA THR A 160 -14.31 -3.11 14.49
C THR A 160 -15.61 -3.63 13.85
N ALA A 161 -15.52 -4.46 12.80
CA ALA A 161 -16.69 -5.05 12.15
C ALA A 161 -17.40 -6.08 13.03
N THR A 162 -16.65 -6.94 13.74
CA THR A 162 -17.18 -7.88 14.72
C THR A 162 -17.85 -7.17 15.89
N ALA A 163 -17.27 -6.07 16.38
CA ALA A 163 -17.88 -5.23 17.42
C ALA A 163 -19.21 -4.61 16.94
N TYR A 164 -19.26 -4.13 15.71
CA TYR A 164 -20.50 -3.62 15.10
C TYR A 164 -21.57 -4.72 14.98
N GLN A 165 -21.20 -5.91 14.52
CA GLN A 165 -22.12 -7.05 14.44
C GLN A 165 -22.69 -7.39 15.83
N SER A 166 -21.83 -7.52 16.84
CA SER A 166 -22.25 -7.83 18.21
C SER A 166 -23.18 -6.77 18.80
N ALA A 167 -22.92 -5.48 18.51
CA ALA A 167 -23.79 -4.38 18.94
C ALA A 167 -25.17 -4.43 18.26
N VAL A 168 -25.23 -4.83 16.98
CA VAL A 168 -26.50 -5.01 16.26
C VAL A 168 -27.28 -6.21 16.80
N GLU A 169 -26.63 -7.34 17.03
CA GLU A 169 -27.24 -8.54 17.64
C GLU A 169 -27.78 -8.25 19.04
N THR A 170 -27.04 -7.49 19.85
CA THR A 170 -27.49 -7.02 21.16
C THR A 170 -28.73 -6.12 21.04
N ALA A 171 -28.73 -5.18 20.08
CA ALA A 171 -29.89 -4.32 19.84
C ALA A 171 -31.15 -5.12 19.47
N PHE A 172 -31.01 -6.13 18.61
CA PHE A 172 -32.12 -7.04 18.26
C PHE A 172 -32.58 -7.88 19.46
N THR A 173 -31.65 -8.41 20.26
CA THR A 173 -31.97 -9.17 21.47
C THR A 173 -32.78 -8.33 22.46
N THR A 174 -32.35 -7.10 22.72
CA THR A 174 -33.08 -6.15 23.58
C THR A 174 -34.45 -5.80 23.01
N ALA A 175 -34.55 -5.57 21.69
CA ALA A 175 -35.81 -5.26 21.05
C ALA A 175 -36.80 -6.42 21.07
N LYS A 176 -36.33 -7.67 20.93
CA LYS A 176 -37.14 -8.88 21.09
C LYS A 176 -37.66 -9.04 22.52
N ALA A 177 -36.79 -8.86 23.52
CA ALA A 177 -37.19 -8.95 24.93
C ALA A 177 -38.29 -7.95 25.29
N ASN A 178 -38.29 -6.77 24.66
CA ASN A 178 -39.27 -5.71 24.88
C ASN A 178 -40.31 -5.59 23.76
N CYS A 179 -40.50 -6.61 22.91
CA CYS A 179 -41.27 -6.45 21.66
C CYS A 179 -42.77 -6.17 21.85
N SER A 180 -43.29 -6.32 23.07
CA SER A 180 -44.65 -5.92 23.44
C SER A 180 -44.78 -4.43 23.78
N ASP A 181 -43.67 -3.74 24.02
CA ASP A 181 -43.60 -2.30 24.23
C ASP A 181 -43.78 -1.55 22.90
N SER A 182 -44.59 -0.49 22.90
CA SER A 182 -44.80 0.38 21.74
C SER A 182 -43.51 1.08 21.29
N THR A 183 -42.52 1.21 22.17
CA THR A 183 -41.23 1.87 21.90
C THR A 183 -40.15 0.94 21.35
N ALA A 184 -40.36 -0.39 21.31
CA ALA A 184 -39.35 -1.38 20.96
C ALA A 184 -38.65 -1.11 19.62
N THR A 185 -39.42 -0.71 18.60
CA THR A 185 -38.87 -0.39 17.27
C THR A 185 -38.02 0.88 17.30
N ALA A 186 -38.46 1.92 18.01
CA ALA A 186 -37.71 3.17 18.12
C ALA A 186 -36.37 2.93 18.84
N THR A 187 -36.39 2.14 19.91
CA THR A 187 -35.19 1.73 20.66
C THR A 187 -34.23 0.94 19.77
N LEU A 188 -34.72 -0.04 19.01
CA LEU A 188 -33.91 -0.80 18.04
C LEU A 188 -33.24 0.11 17.01
N ARG A 189 -34.01 1.02 16.41
CA ARG A 189 -33.53 1.96 15.38
C ARG A 189 -32.41 2.84 15.94
N THR A 190 -32.60 3.39 17.14
CA THR A 190 -31.61 4.22 17.82
C THR A 190 -30.34 3.44 18.14
N ALA A 191 -30.45 2.22 18.68
CA ALA A 191 -29.30 1.39 19.02
C ALA A 191 -28.49 0.98 17.77
N VAL A 192 -29.16 0.54 16.70
CA VAL A 192 -28.49 0.19 15.43
C VAL A 192 -27.84 1.42 14.79
N LYS A 193 -28.47 2.60 14.89
CA LYS A 193 -27.87 3.85 14.42
C LYS A 193 -26.61 4.18 15.21
N ALA A 194 -26.65 4.11 16.53
CA ALA A 194 -25.49 4.37 17.38
C ALA A 194 -24.33 3.42 17.04
N ALA A 195 -24.61 2.12 16.92
CA ALA A 195 -23.60 1.12 16.52
C ALA A 195 -22.97 1.44 15.16
N ARG A 196 -23.78 1.88 14.19
CA ARG A 196 -23.31 2.28 12.86
C ARG A 196 -22.41 3.52 12.91
N ASP A 197 -22.79 4.52 13.70
CA ASP A 197 -22.03 5.75 13.84
C ASP A 197 -20.66 5.45 14.50
N THR A 198 -20.63 4.60 15.54
CA THR A 198 -19.38 4.11 16.14
C THR A 198 -18.49 3.39 15.12
N PHE A 199 -19.05 2.45 14.35
CA PHE A 199 -18.31 1.74 13.30
C PHE A 199 -17.74 2.70 12.25
N LYS A 200 -18.53 3.69 11.83
CA LYS A 200 -18.13 4.69 10.84
C LYS A 200 -16.95 5.53 11.34
N THR A 201 -17.00 6.00 12.58
CA THR A 201 -15.93 6.78 13.21
C THR A 201 -14.64 5.96 13.29
N ALA A 202 -14.71 4.76 13.87
CA ALA A 202 -13.54 3.88 13.99
C ALA A 202 -12.90 3.57 12.63
N ARG A 203 -13.71 3.31 11.59
CA ARG A 203 -13.20 3.11 10.23
C ARG A 203 -12.51 4.35 9.66
N GLN A 204 -13.03 5.54 9.93
CA GLN A 204 -12.44 6.81 9.46
C GLN A 204 -11.09 7.09 10.14
N GLU A 205 -10.99 6.81 11.43
CA GLU A 205 -9.74 6.90 12.19
C GLU A 205 -8.70 5.93 11.64
N LEU A 206 -9.05 4.65 11.49
CA LEU A 206 -8.18 3.63 10.91
C LEU A 206 -7.68 4.00 9.50
N ARG A 207 -8.54 4.61 8.68
CA ARG A 207 -8.15 5.11 7.35
C ARG A 207 -7.13 6.24 7.46
N THR A 208 -7.37 7.21 8.35
CA THR A 208 -6.50 8.37 8.53
C THR A 208 -5.10 7.96 8.98
N THR A 209 -5.02 7.03 9.94
CA THR A 209 -3.76 6.47 10.42
C THR A 209 -3.00 5.77 9.29
N ASN A 210 -3.66 4.86 8.55
CA ASN A 210 -3.01 4.13 7.46
C ASN A 210 -2.47 5.06 6.36
N VAL A 211 -3.22 6.11 5.98
CA VAL A 211 -2.76 7.09 4.99
C VAL A 211 -1.51 7.83 5.45
N THR A 212 -1.46 8.20 6.74
CA THR A 212 -0.31 8.87 7.34
C THR A 212 0.92 7.95 7.34
N ASP A 213 0.76 6.71 7.77
CA ASP A 213 1.84 5.72 7.81
C ASP A 213 2.42 5.44 6.43
N VAL A 214 1.55 5.16 5.45
CA VAL A 214 1.98 4.90 4.06
C VAL A 214 2.73 6.09 3.49
N LYS A 215 2.26 7.33 3.74
CA LYS A 215 2.95 8.54 3.31
C LYS A 215 4.35 8.64 3.92
N SER A 216 4.47 8.38 5.23
CA SER A 216 5.76 8.37 5.93
C SER A 216 6.72 7.35 5.33
N PHE A 217 6.27 6.11 5.11
CA PHE A 217 7.10 5.07 4.51
C PHE A 217 7.56 5.43 3.09
N MET A 218 6.68 6.06 2.29
CA MET A 218 7.02 6.51 0.96
C MET A 218 8.10 7.60 0.98
N THR A 219 7.98 8.57 1.89
CA THR A 219 8.98 9.63 2.08
C THR A 219 10.33 9.03 2.45
N ALA A 220 10.39 8.20 3.49
CA ALA A 220 11.63 7.55 3.94
C ALA A 220 12.32 6.76 2.83
N ARG A 221 11.55 6.00 2.04
CA ARG A 221 12.07 5.28 0.86
C ARG A 221 12.65 6.23 -0.18
N ASN A 222 11.92 7.30 -0.51
CA ASN A 222 12.35 8.24 -1.54
C ASN A 222 13.61 8.99 -1.14
N ASP A 223 13.71 9.40 0.12
CA ASP A 223 14.88 10.09 0.66
C ASP A 223 16.12 9.17 0.65
N ALA A 224 15.97 7.91 1.07
CA ALA A 224 17.05 6.92 0.98
C ALA A 224 17.50 6.67 -0.47
N ILE A 225 16.57 6.57 -1.42
CA ILE A 225 16.89 6.43 -2.85
C ILE A 225 17.58 7.69 -3.38
N LYS A 226 17.14 8.88 -2.98
CA LYS A 226 17.77 10.15 -3.35
C LYS A 226 19.21 10.20 -2.86
N ALA A 227 19.45 9.90 -1.59
CA ALA A 227 20.79 9.87 -1.00
C ALA A 227 21.70 8.86 -1.73
N ALA A 228 21.20 7.66 -2.05
CA ALA A 228 21.96 6.67 -2.81
C ALA A 228 22.33 7.17 -4.23
N ASN A 229 21.44 7.91 -4.88
CA ASN A 229 21.72 8.50 -6.19
C ASN A 229 22.72 9.66 -6.12
N GLU A 230 22.64 10.50 -5.09
CA GLU A 230 23.59 11.60 -4.85
C GLU A 230 24.99 11.06 -4.57
N ALA A 231 25.12 10.05 -3.71
CA ALA A 231 26.38 9.36 -3.44
C ALA A 231 27.00 8.76 -4.72
N PHE A 232 26.18 8.11 -5.55
CA PHE A 232 26.63 7.59 -6.84
C PHE A 232 27.07 8.70 -7.79
N ALA A 233 26.33 9.82 -7.85
CA ALA A 233 26.66 10.92 -8.75
C ALA A 233 28.01 11.56 -8.39
N MET A 234 28.27 11.76 -7.09
CA MET A 234 29.57 12.25 -6.61
C MET A 234 30.71 11.28 -6.97
N ALA A 235 30.56 9.98 -6.67
CA ALA A 235 31.57 8.98 -7.01
C ALA A 235 31.83 8.90 -8.53
N ALA A 236 30.77 8.93 -9.34
CA ALA A 236 30.90 8.90 -10.79
C ALA A 236 31.61 10.13 -11.36
N GLN A 237 31.36 11.32 -10.78
CA GLN A 237 32.06 12.54 -11.16
C GLN A 237 33.55 12.46 -10.84
N GLU A 238 33.88 12.02 -9.62
CA GLU A 238 35.27 11.85 -9.17
C GLU A 238 36.03 10.89 -10.09
N TYR A 239 35.49 9.69 -10.34
CA TYR A 239 36.14 8.71 -11.22
C TYR A 239 36.27 9.19 -12.67
N SER A 240 35.29 9.96 -13.16
CA SER A 240 35.36 10.53 -14.52
C SER A 240 36.48 11.56 -14.63
N GLN A 241 36.65 12.41 -13.61
CA GLN A 241 37.75 13.39 -13.56
C GLN A 241 39.10 12.68 -13.51
N THR A 242 39.27 11.67 -12.66
CA THR A 242 40.51 10.89 -12.59
C THR A 242 40.87 10.23 -13.92
N LEU A 243 39.87 9.71 -14.64
CA LEU A 243 40.08 9.15 -15.97
C LEU A 243 40.52 10.23 -16.96
N GLU A 244 39.86 11.38 -16.98
CA GLU A 244 40.21 12.50 -17.88
C GLU A 244 41.63 13.01 -17.66
N ASP A 245 42.03 13.18 -16.39
CA ASP A 245 43.38 13.59 -16.01
C ASP A 245 44.41 12.54 -16.49
N SER A 246 44.11 11.25 -16.32
CA SER A 246 44.99 10.15 -16.76
C SER A 246 45.13 10.08 -18.28
N LEU A 247 44.07 10.37 -19.02
CA LEU A 247 44.09 10.36 -20.48
C LEU A 247 44.83 11.57 -21.06
N SER A 248 44.70 12.74 -20.43
CA SER A 248 45.34 13.99 -20.88
C SER A 248 46.84 14.02 -20.57
N LEU A 249 47.28 13.58 -19.39
CA LEU A 249 48.69 13.54 -19.00
C LEU A 249 49.53 12.61 -19.91
N SER A 250 48.94 11.50 -20.38
CA SER A 250 49.61 10.57 -21.30
C SER A 250 49.76 11.10 -22.73
N SER A 251 49.08 12.19 -23.11
CA SER A 251 49.20 12.78 -24.46
C SER A 251 50.33 13.82 -24.57
N ALA A 252 50.93 14.20 -23.45
CA ALA A 252 52.00 15.18 -23.37
C ALA A 252 53.41 14.55 -23.23
N GLN A 253 53.50 13.22 -23.20
CA GLN A 253 54.74 12.42 -23.17
C GLN A 253 54.91 11.67 -24.48
#